data_AF-A0A9N9SB90-F1
#
_entry.id   AF-A0A9N9SB90-F1
#
_cell.length_a   1.000
_cell.length_b   1.000
_cell.length_c   1.000
_cell.angle_alpha   90.00
_cell.angle_beta   90.00
_cell.angle_gamma   90.00
#
_symmetry.space_group_name_H-M   'P 1'
#
loop_
_entity.id
_entity.type
_entity.pdbx_description
1 polymer ?
#
loop_
_entity_poly.entity_id
_entity_poly.type
_entity_poly.pdbx_seq_one_letter_code
_entity_poly.pdbx_strand_id
1 'polypeptide(L)'
;MSNIGGAETDSEDELPSAWEERVTNEGNVYYLNHQTKSTQWTHPRTNKMKKVTGSLPYGWEKKVEEDGRILFINAEKNVQSFTDPRLAFAQEEAGQSIRQKFDSSSTALSVLHGKDLTGKIALITGSNIGIGLETARSLAFHGCEIIFACRNRQTTMEAMEKLNEERRGNCKLNFIQLDLSSLRSTKNFCEEVKRQYQKIDFLILNAGIFGLPYGTTEDGLERHFQVNHLSHQFLTTQLSELLNHESRVVVLSSESHRFSNFPKHDLTKEILSPSASKFSSMMAYNNAKLCNVLFACELARKWQSRGISVFAVHPGNMISTGISRNWWFWRFLFVLVRPFTKSLQQGAATTVYCTTAPELTGLTGIYFNNCYICEPSKLSQNEDLAKELWNLSEKLIKEIFENYGDGAAGGTGMFIGN
;
A
#
# COMPACT_ATOMS: atom_id res chain seq x y z
N MET A 1 -25.15 -20.60 -59.09
CA MET A 1 -25.97 -20.95 -57.91
C MET A 1 -25.21 -20.49 -56.67
N SER A 2 -25.70 -19.42 -56.09
CA SER A 2 -25.22 -18.76 -54.88
C SER A 2 -25.46 -19.63 -53.65
N ASN A 3 -24.47 -19.76 -52.77
CA ASN A 3 -24.71 -20.07 -51.37
C ASN A 3 -23.83 -19.16 -50.52
N ILE A 4 -24.47 -18.20 -49.86
CA ILE A 4 -23.90 -17.28 -48.88
C ILE A 4 -24.05 -17.98 -47.53
N GLY A 5 -22.94 -18.42 -46.93
CA GLY A 5 -22.90 -18.89 -45.54
C GLY A 5 -22.56 -17.70 -44.64
N GLY A 6 -23.51 -17.33 -43.78
CA GLY A 6 -23.43 -16.16 -42.91
C GLY A 6 -22.31 -16.25 -41.87
N ALA A 7 -21.78 -15.08 -41.52
CA ALA A 7 -20.91 -14.90 -40.37
C ALA A 7 -21.70 -15.09 -39.08
N GLU A 8 -21.36 -16.11 -38.29
CA GLU A 8 -21.76 -16.20 -36.89
C GLU A 8 -20.93 -15.20 -36.09
N THR A 9 -21.54 -14.08 -35.72
CA THR A 9 -21.00 -13.14 -34.75
C THR A 9 -21.31 -13.67 -33.36
N ASP A 10 -20.48 -14.57 -32.84
CA ASP A 10 -20.58 -15.07 -31.46
C ASP A 10 -20.15 -13.94 -30.52
N SER A 11 -21.11 -13.13 -30.04
CA SER A 11 -20.80 -12.01 -29.14
C SER A 11 -20.45 -12.56 -27.75
N GLU A 12 -19.23 -12.32 -27.29
CA GLU A 12 -18.74 -12.75 -25.97
C GLU A 12 -19.62 -12.27 -24.77
N ASP A 13 -20.53 -11.34 -25.02
CA ASP A 13 -21.50 -10.76 -24.09
C ASP A 13 -22.83 -11.55 -23.95
N GLU A 14 -23.04 -12.63 -24.72
CA GLU A 14 -24.26 -13.43 -24.56
C GLU A 14 -24.23 -14.27 -23.28
N LEU A 15 -25.31 -14.19 -22.50
CA LEU A 15 -25.50 -15.01 -21.29
C LEU A 15 -25.79 -16.47 -21.66
N PRO A 16 -25.27 -17.46 -20.92
CA PRO A 16 -25.71 -18.85 -21.09
C PRO A 16 -27.20 -18.98 -20.75
N SER A 17 -27.89 -19.95 -21.36
CA SER A 17 -29.36 -20.11 -21.35
C SER A 17 -30.04 -20.20 -19.97
N ALA A 18 -29.28 -20.38 -18.89
CA ALA A 18 -29.77 -20.46 -17.52
C ALA A 18 -29.58 -19.17 -16.72
N TRP A 19 -28.97 -18.14 -17.30
CA TRP A 19 -28.56 -16.91 -16.61
C TRP A 19 -29.39 -15.70 -17.04
N GLU A 20 -29.72 -14.86 -16.07
CA GLU A 20 -30.41 -13.59 -16.23
C GLU A 20 -29.56 -12.47 -15.59
N GLU A 21 -29.38 -11.36 -16.30
CA GLU A 21 -28.71 -10.16 -15.79
C GLU A 21 -29.74 -9.21 -15.14
N ARG A 22 -29.41 -8.69 -13.95
CA ARG A 22 -30.27 -7.81 -13.16
C ARG A 22 -29.46 -6.68 -12.53
N VAL A 23 -30.16 -5.62 -12.12
CA VAL A 23 -29.55 -4.42 -11.51
C VAL A 23 -30.14 -4.18 -10.12
N THR A 24 -29.29 -3.84 -9.16
CA THR A 24 -29.75 -3.38 -7.84
C THR A 24 -30.26 -1.94 -7.88
N ASN A 25 -30.92 -1.48 -6.82
CA ASN A 25 -31.32 -0.07 -6.70
C ASN A 25 -30.13 0.91 -6.73
N GLU A 26 -28.94 0.43 -6.37
CA GLU A 26 -27.68 1.19 -6.36
C GLU A 26 -26.95 1.18 -7.70
N GLY A 27 -27.51 0.51 -8.73
CA GLY A 27 -26.93 0.44 -10.07
C GLY A 27 -25.91 -0.68 -10.28
N ASN A 28 -25.69 -1.55 -9.29
CA ASN A 28 -24.77 -2.68 -9.42
C ASN A 28 -25.43 -3.82 -10.21
N VAL A 29 -24.72 -4.37 -11.20
CA VAL A 29 -25.22 -5.48 -12.02
C VAL A 29 -24.87 -6.82 -11.35
N TYR A 30 -25.83 -7.75 -11.29
CA TYR A 30 -25.64 -9.11 -10.82
C TYR A 30 -26.33 -10.11 -11.76
N TYR A 31 -25.86 -11.34 -11.73
CA TYR A 31 -26.31 -12.42 -12.61
C TYR A 31 -26.98 -13.51 -11.78
N LEU A 32 -28.22 -13.85 -12.11
CA LEU A 32 -29.03 -14.88 -11.48
C LEU A 32 -29.04 -16.14 -12.34
N ASN A 33 -28.72 -17.29 -11.75
CA ASN A 33 -28.86 -18.58 -12.41
C ASN A 33 -30.18 -19.24 -12.00
N HIS A 34 -31.08 -19.48 -12.96
CA HIS A 34 -32.40 -20.06 -12.70
C HIS A 34 -32.38 -21.55 -12.35
N GLN A 35 -31.34 -22.28 -12.74
CA GLN A 35 -31.18 -23.71 -12.43
C GLN A 35 -30.66 -23.90 -11.00
N THR A 36 -29.61 -23.19 -10.62
CA THR A 36 -28.98 -23.32 -9.30
C THR A 36 -29.58 -22.42 -8.23
N LYS A 37 -30.43 -21.46 -8.63
CA LYS A 37 -31.00 -20.42 -7.75
C LYS A 37 -29.92 -19.59 -7.03
N SER A 38 -28.75 -19.44 -7.64
CA SER A 38 -27.63 -18.66 -7.11
C SER A 38 -27.46 -17.33 -7.84
N THR A 39 -26.88 -16.34 -7.16
CA THR A 39 -26.51 -15.04 -7.74
C THR A 39 -25.00 -14.84 -7.68
N GLN A 40 -24.45 -14.11 -8.65
CA GLN A 40 -23.05 -13.67 -8.63
C GLN A 40 -22.90 -12.26 -9.22
N TRP A 41 -21.80 -11.58 -8.91
CA TRP A 41 -21.54 -10.20 -9.36
C TRP A 41 -20.79 -10.12 -10.70
N THR A 42 -20.26 -11.24 -11.19
CA THR A 42 -19.43 -11.32 -12.39
C THR A 42 -20.15 -12.03 -13.53
N HIS A 43 -19.92 -11.61 -14.77
CA HIS A 43 -20.52 -12.26 -15.94
C HIS A 43 -20.06 -13.72 -16.03
N PRO A 44 -20.97 -14.70 -16.22
CA PRO A 44 -20.63 -16.13 -16.17
C PRO A 44 -19.64 -16.60 -17.22
N ARG A 45 -19.46 -15.86 -18.33
CA ARG A 45 -18.46 -16.18 -19.37
C ARG A 45 -17.20 -15.33 -19.28
N THR A 46 -17.34 -14.03 -19.03
CA THR A 46 -16.22 -13.06 -19.13
C THR A 46 -15.59 -12.72 -17.78
N ASN A 47 -16.23 -13.12 -16.66
CA ASN A 47 -15.86 -12.76 -15.30
C ASN A 47 -15.77 -11.25 -15.02
N LYS A 48 -16.30 -10.41 -15.90
CA LYS A 48 -16.30 -8.95 -15.73
C LYS A 48 -17.47 -8.50 -14.86
N MET A 49 -17.26 -7.44 -14.09
CA MET A 49 -18.32 -6.74 -13.37
C MET A 49 -18.85 -5.60 -14.24
N LYS A 50 -20.15 -5.31 -14.14
CA LYS A 50 -20.80 -4.21 -14.85
C LYS A 50 -21.47 -3.29 -13.83
N LYS A 51 -21.49 -1.99 -14.13
CA LYS A 51 -22.24 -1.02 -13.35
C LYS A 51 -23.03 -0.12 -14.28
N VAL A 52 -24.28 0.09 -13.90
CA VAL A 52 -25.16 1.05 -14.55
C VAL A 52 -25.05 2.38 -13.82
N THR A 53 -24.71 3.44 -14.55
CA THR A 53 -24.65 4.80 -14.03
C THR A 53 -25.67 5.69 -14.73
N GLY A 54 -26.14 6.74 -14.03
CA GLY A 54 -27.09 7.72 -14.58
C GLY A 54 -28.57 7.41 -14.40
N SER A 55 -29.39 8.36 -14.84
CA SER A 55 -30.86 8.28 -14.84
C SER A 55 -31.37 7.34 -15.93
N LEU A 56 -32.64 6.94 -15.85
CA LEU A 56 -33.29 6.20 -16.94
C LEU A 56 -33.21 7.00 -18.25
N PRO A 57 -33.13 6.33 -19.41
CA PRO A 57 -33.17 7.00 -20.70
C PRO A 57 -34.50 7.75 -20.88
N TYR A 58 -34.51 8.77 -21.74
CA TYR A 58 -35.70 9.58 -21.99
C TYR A 58 -36.93 8.71 -22.35
N GLY A 59 -38.07 9.06 -21.75
CA GLY A 59 -39.34 8.36 -21.94
C GLY A 59 -39.50 7.06 -21.13
N TRP A 60 -38.49 6.61 -20.38
CA TRP A 60 -38.60 5.44 -19.50
C TRP A 60 -38.91 5.80 -18.05
N GLU A 61 -39.87 5.10 -17.47
CA GLU A 61 -40.28 5.23 -16.08
C GLU A 61 -40.18 3.89 -15.33
N LYS A 62 -39.87 3.95 -14.04
CA LYS A 62 -39.80 2.80 -13.14
C LYS A 62 -41.08 2.70 -12.31
N LYS A 63 -41.77 1.58 -12.38
CA LYS A 63 -42.93 1.23 -11.54
C LYS A 63 -42.63 -0.01 -10.71
N VAL A 64 -43.04 -0.01 -9.44
CA VAL A 64 -42.94 -1.20 -8.57
C VAL A 64 -44.32 -1.83 -8.51
N GLU A 65 -44.42 -3.12 -8.83
CA GLU A 65 -45.65 -3.91 -8.74
C GLU A 65 -45.92 -4.36 -7.29
N GLU A 66 -47.14 -4.79 -7.00
CA GLU A 66 -47.58 -5.18 -5.65
C GLU A 66 -46.78 -6.36 -5.06
N ASP A 67 -46.19 -7.20 -5.92
CA ASP A 67 -45.33 -8.33 -5.53
C ASP A 67 -43.85 -7.92 -5.34
N GLY A 68 -43.54 -6.64 -5.47
CA GLY A 68 -42.19 -6.07 -5.32
C GLY A 68 -41.34 -6.11 -6.60
N ARG A 69 -41.87 -6.61 -7.73
CA ARG A 69 -41.14 -6.59 -9.01
C ARG A 69 -41.06 -5.17 -9.57
N ILE A 70 -39.98 -4.91 -10.30
CA ILE A 70 -39.75 -3.62 -10.94
C ILE A 70 -40.11 -3.77 -12.43
N LEU A 71 -41.05 -2.96 -12.89
CA LEU A 71 -41.45 -2.84 -14.29
C LEU A 71 -40.96 -1.50 -14.85
N PHE A 72 -40.29 -1.55 -16.00
CA PHE A 72 -39.86 -0.37 -16.75
C PHE A 72 -40.82 -0.14 -17.91
N ILE A 73 -41.39 1.07 -17.98
CA ILE A 73 -42.42 1.43 -18.96
C ILE A 73 -41.91 2.59 -19.80
N ASN A 74 -41.97 2.46 -21.12
CA ASN A 74 -41.79 3.57 -22.04
C ASN A 74 -43.12 3.96 -22.68
N ALA A 75 -43.75 5.02 -22.16
CA ALA A 75 -45.09 5.45 -22.57
C ALA A 75 -45.13 5.97 -24.02
N GLU A 76 -44.05 6.57 -24.50
CA GLU A 76 -43.97 7.13 -25.86
C GLU A 76 -43.87 6.03 -26.93
N LYS A 77 -43.15 4.95 -26.63
CA LYS A 77 -42.97 3.80 -27.53
C LYS A 77 -43.97 2.67 -27.28
N ASN A 78 -44.81 2.79 -26.25
CA ASN A 78 -45.74 1.78 -25.79
C ASN A 78 -45.07 0.41 -25.53
N VAL A 79 -43.90 0.44 -24.90
CA VAL A 79 -43.10 -0.76 -24.58
C VAL A 79 -43.00 -0.91 -23.06
N GLN A 80 -43.07 -2.15 -22.59
CA GLN A 80 -42.86 -2.51 -21.18
C GLN A 80 -41.80 -3.61 -21.09
N SER A 81 -40.95 -3.55 -20.07
CA SER A 81 -39.84 -4.49 -19.86
C SER A 81 -39.57 -4.69 -18.37
N PHE A 82 -39.28 -5.91 -17.97
CA PHE A 82 -38.75 -6.20 -16.62
C PHE A 82 -37.22 -6.07 -16.54
N THR A 83 -36.56 -5.94 -17.69
CA THR A 83 -35.13 -5.68 -17.82
C THR A 83 -34.88 -4.18 -17.80
N ASP A 84 -33.93 -3.73 -16.97
CA ASP A 84 -33.57 -2.32 -16.85
C ASP A 84 -33.02 -1.80 -18.19
N PRO A 85 -33.63 -0.76 -18.79
CA PRO A 85 -33.23 -0.24 -20.10
C PRO A 85 -31.82 0.36 -20.10
N ARG A 86 -31.25 0.64 -18.93
CA ARG A 86 -29.88 1.15 -18.79
C ARG A 86 -28.83 0.05 -18.93
N LEU A 87 -29.20 -1.24 -18.87
CA LEU A 87 -28.25 -2.34 -19.03
C LEU A 87 -27.52 -2.30 -20.38
N ALA A 88 -28.18 -1.83 -21.44
CA ALA A 88 -27.56 -1.62 -22.75
C ALA A 88 -26.42 -0.58 -22.74
N PHE A 89 -26.35 0.26 -21.70
CA PHE A 89 -25.31 1.26 -21.48
C PHE A 89 -24.47 0.98 -20.24
N ALA A 90 -24.59 -0.23 -19.66
CA ALA A 90 -23.79 -0.61 -18.51
C ALA A 90 -22.31 -0.57 -18.90
N GLN A 91 -21.51 0.13 -18.09
CA GLN A 91 -20.07 0.17 -18.30
C GLN A 91 -19.47 -1.03 -17.58
N GLU A 92 -18.55 -1.73 -18.26
CA GLU A 92 -17.69 -2.68 -17.57
C GLU A 92 -16.93 -1.90 -16.50
N GLU A 93 -17.06 -2.32 -15.24
CA GLU A 93 -16.08 -1.87 -14.26
C GLU A 93 -14.76 -2.48 -14.73
N ALA A 94 -13.83 -1.61 -15.10
CA ALA A 94 -12.43 -1.97 -15.19
C ALA A 94 -11.97 -2.31 -13.76
N GLY A 95 -12.35 -3.50 -13.27
CA GLY A 95 -11.58 -4.16 -12.24
C GLY A 95 -10.16 -4.15 -12.78
N GLN A 96 -9.25 -3.51 -12.07
CA GLN A 96 -7.83 -3.49 -12.42
C GLN A 96 -7.37 -4.95 -12.46
N SER A 97 -7.56 -5.62 -13.60
CA SER A 97 -7.28 -7.05 -13.74
C SER A 97 -5.78 -7.17 -14.00
N ILE A 98 -5.00 -6.79 -13.00
CA ILE A 98 -3.60 -7.11 -12.96
C ILE A 98 -3.55 -8.64 -12.90
N ARG A 99 -3.12 -9.26 -14.01
CA ARG A 99 -2.97 -10.71 -14.07
C ARG A 99 -2.03 -11.12 -12.93
N GLN A 100 -2.52 -11.95 -12.01
CA GLN A 100 -1.72 -12.45 -10.90
C GLN A 100 -0.60 -13.34 -11.44
N LYS A 101 0.66 -12.89 -11.31
CA LYS A 101 1.87 -13.63 -11.71
C LYS A 101 2.60 -14.27 -10.54
N PHE A 102 2.35 -13.77 -9.33
CA PHE A 102 3.08 -14.13 -8.12
C PHE A 102 2.11 -14.47 -7.00
N ASP A 103 2.62 -15.18 -6.00
CA ASP A 103 1.86 -15.70 -4.88
C ASP A 103 2.68 -15.64 -3.56
N SER A 104 2.16 -16.26 -2.51
CA SER A 104 2.81 -16.29 -1.19
C SER A 104 4.17 -16.98 -1.17
N SER A 105 4.45 -17.86 -2.13
CA SER A 105 5.69 -18.65 -2.22
C SER A 105 6.78 -17.96 -3.06
N SER A 106 6.39 -16.95 -3.84
CA SER A 106 7.29 -16.18 -4.71
C SER A 106 8.41 -15.49 -3.93
N THR A 107 9.59 -15.39 -4.54
CA THR A 107 10.78 -14.75 -3.97
C THR A 107 11.05 -13.39 -4.61
N ALA A 108 11.78 -12.53 -3.93
CA ALA A 108 12.23 -11.26 -4.51
C ALA A 108 13.04 -11.48 -5.80
N LEU A 109 13.90 -12.50 -5.84
CA LEU A 109 14.64 -12.85 -7.06
C LEU A 109 13.73 -13.34 -8.19
N SER A 110 12.68 -14.13 -7.91
CA SER A 110 11.73 -14.53 -8.97
C SER A 110 10.95 -13.33 -9.52
N VAL A 111 10.61 -12.36 -8.67
CA VAL A 111 9.96 -11.11 -9.10
C VAL A 111 10.88 -10.26 -10.00
N LEU A 112 12.19 -10.31 -9.78
CA LEU A 112 13.18 -9.57 -10.55
C LEU A 112 13.74 -10.33 -11.76
N HIS A 113 13.30 -11.56 -12.00
CA HIS A 113 13.82 -12.37 -13.10
C HIS A 113 13.71 -11.63 -14.45
N GLY A 114 14.85 -11.45 -15.12
CA GLY A 114 14.94 -10.76 -16.39
C GLY A 114 14.85 -9.23 -16.32
N LYS A 115 14.92 -8.62 -15.13
CA LYS A 115 14.92 -7.16 -14.96
C LYS A 115 16.33 -6.61 -14.82
N ASP A 116 16.57 -5.45 -15.43
CA ASP A 116 17.75 -4.61 -15.21
C ASP A 116 17.31 -3.29 -14.59
N LEU A 117 17.91 -2.95 -13.46
CA LEU A 117 17.68 -1.74 -12.69
C LEU A 117 18.88 -0.79 -12.73
N THR A 118 19.80 -0.99 -13.68
CA THR A 118 20.94 -0.10 -13.90
C THR A 118 20.47 1.34 -14.09
N GLY A 119 21.06 2.26 -13.32
CA GLY A 119 20.71 3.68 -13.33
C GLY A 119 19.51 4.04 -12.45
N LYS A 120 18.89 3.07 -11.77
CA LYS A 120 17.86 3.32 -10.75
C LYS A 120 18.48 3.47 -9.37
N ILE A 121 17.91 4.36 -8.56
CA ILE A 121 18.35 4.64 -7.19
C ILE A 121 17.24 4.27 -6.20
N ALA A 122 17.55 3.41 -5.23
CA ALA A 122 16.66 3.01 -4.15
C ALA A 122 17.17 3.50 -2.79
N LEU A 123 16.33 4.23 -2.05
CA LEU A 123 16.54 4.57 -0.66
C LEU A 123 15.71 3.62 0.21
N ILE A 124 16.38 2.87 1.10
CA ILE A 124 15.73 1.84 1.91
C ILE A 124 16.03 2.09 3.38
N THR A 125 15.00 2.34 4.19
CA THR A 125 15.16 2.47 5.63
C THR A 125 15.31 1.10 6.29
N GLY A 126 16.27 0.95 7.20
CA GLY A 126 16.50 -0.31 7.93
C GLY A 126 16.97 -1.46 7.04
N SER A 127 17.84 -1.17 6.07
CA SER A 127 18.37 -2.12 5.09
C SER A 127 19.61 -2.91 5.53
N ASN A 128 20.02 -2.83 6.79
CA ASN A 128 21.18 -3.57 7.31
C ASN A 128 20.84 -5.00 7.79
N ILE A 129 19.56 -5.33 8.01
CA ILE A 129 19.12 -6.65 8.47
C ILE A 129 17.76 -7.06 7.87
N GLY A 130 17.45 -8.36 7.95
CA GLY A 130 16.10 -8.89 7.69
C GLY A 130 15.57 -8.59 6.30
N ILE A 131 14.28 -8.23 6.22
CA ILE A 131 13.57 -7.96 4.95
C ILE A 131 14.17 -6.76 4.21
N GLY A 132 14.61 -5.73 4.95
CA GLY A 132 15.24 -4.56 4.36
C GLY A 132 16.56 -4.90 3.66
N LEU A 133 17.41 -5.71 4.31
CA LEU A 133 18.66 -6.18 3.70
C LEU A 133 18.40 -7.06 2.49
N GLU A 134 17.41 -7.96 2.56
CA GLU A 134 17.07 -8.81 1.43
C GLU A 134 16.50 -8.02 0.23
N THR A 135 15.72 -6.98 0.52
CA THR A 135 15.22 -6.05 -0.49
C THR A 135 16.40 -5.29 -1.14
N ALA A 136 17.32 -4.75 -0.33
CA ALA A 136 18.53 -4.08 -0.79
C ALA A 136 19.40 -5.01 -1.65
N ARG A 137 19.67 -6.23 -1.16
CA ARG A 137 20.40 -7.28 -1.87
C ARG A 137 19.79 -7.56 -3.24
N SER A 138 18.48 -7.83 -3.26
CA SER A 138 17.77 -8.23 -4.47
C SER A 138 17.83 -7.12 -5.52
N LEU A 139 17.61 -5.86 -5.14
CA LEU A 139 17.68 -4.72 -6.06
C LEU A 139 19.12 -4.44 -6.52
N ALA A 140 20.11 -4.46 -5.62
CA ALA A 140 21.52 -4.25 -5.95
C ALA A 140 22.04 -5.29 -6.95
N PHE A 141 21.60 -6.54 -6.80
CA PHE A 141 21.99 -7.64 -7.67
C PHE A 141 21.46 -7.52 -9.10
N HIS A 142 20.52 -6.62 -9.33
CA HIS A 142 19.97 -6.28 -10.64
C HIS A 142 20.41 -4.88 -11.09
N GLY A 143 21.50 -4.33 -10.54
CA GLY A 143 22.13 -3.07 -11.01
C GLY A 143 21.63 -1.79 -10.36
N CYS A 144 20.66 -1.88 -9.44
CA CYS A 144 20.15 -0.71 -8.70
C CYS A 144 21.22 -0.17 -7.74
N GLU A 145 21.36 1.14 -7.68
CA GLU A 145 22.13 1.81 -6.63
C GLU A 145 21.30 1.88 -5.34
N ILE A 146 21.90 1.48 -4.21
CA ILE A 146 21.20 1.39 -2.93
C ILE A 146 21.77 2.39 -1.92
N ILE A 147 20.90 3.25 -1.39
CA ILE A 147 21.14 4.10 -0.23
C ILE A 147 20.67 3.36 1.02
N PHE A 148 21.61 2.87 1.82
CA PHE A 148 21.35 2.26 3.11
C PHE A 148 21.08 3.36 4.15
N ALA A 149 19.82 3.50 4.52
CA ALA A 149 19.37 4.44 5.54
C ALA A 149 19.20 3.71 6.88
N CYS A 150 20.29 3.61 7.64
CA CYS A 150 20.39 2.75 8.83
C CYS A 150 20.97 3.48 10.04
N ARG A 151 20.57 3.05 11.24
CA ARG A 151 21.04 3.66 12.50
C ARG A 151 22.49 3.30 12.84
N ASN A 152 22.85 2.03 12.73
CA ASN A 152 24.13 1.52 13.21
C ASN A 152 25.12 1.36 12.04
N ARG A 153 26.14 2.22 12.00
CA ARG A 153 27.19 2.22 10.97
C ARG A 153 27.89 0.88 10.84
N GLN A 154 28.39 0.31 11.95
CA GLN A 154 29.18 -0.92 11.94
C GLN A 154 28.45 -2.08 11.27
N THR A 155 27.24 -2.40 11.75
CA THR A 155 26.42 -3.49 11.19
C THR A 155 26.01 -3.23 9.74
N THR A 156 25.91 -1.96 9.32
CA THR A 156 25.56 -1.60 7.94
C THR A 156 26.76 -1.81 7.02
N MET A 157 27.96 -1.39 7.44
CA MET A 157 29.19 -1.62 6.68
C MET A 157 29.45 -3.12 6.49
N GLU A 158 29.31 -3.93 7.54
CA GLU A 158 29.44 -5.39 7.47
C GLU A 158 28.43 -6.02 6.49
N ALA A 159 27.21 -5.50 6.43
CA ALA A 159 26.20 -5.97 5.49
C ALA A 159 26.55 -5.59 4.05
N MET A 160 27.01 -4.35 3.81
CA MET A 160 27.44 -3.87 2.50
C MET A 160 28.66 -4.63 1.97
N GLU A 161 29.63 -4.93 2.84
CA GLU A 161 30.82 -5.72 2.49
C GLU A 161 30.42 -7.12 2.01
N LYS A 162 29.58 -7.82 2.76
CA LYS A 162 29.04 -9.15 2.36
C LYS A 162 28.33 -9.11 1.01
N LEU A 163 27.50 -8.09 0.77
CA LEU A 163 26.80 -7.95 -0.52
C LEU A 163 27.77 -7.71 -1.68
N ASN A 164 28.81 -6.91 -1.46
CA ASN A 164 29.85 -6.67 -2.44
C ASN A 164 30.65 -7.95 -2.74
N GLU A 165 31.02 -8.73 -1.73
CA GLU A 165 31.73 -10.01 -1.90
C GLU A 165 30.94 -10.99 -2.79
N GLU A 166 29.64 -11.12 -2.55
CA GLU A 166 28.75 -12.02 -3.31
C GLU A 166 28.62 -11.66 -4.79
N ARG A 167 28.88 -10.39 -5.15
CA ARG A 167 28.85 -9.88 -6.53
C ARG A 167 30.21 -9.38 -7.01
N ARG A 168 31.30 -9.79 -6.36
CA ARG A 168 32.69 -9.44 -6.74
C ARG A 168 32.90 -7.94 -6.95
N GLY A 169 32.30 -7.11 -6.09
CA GLY A 169 32.44 -5.65 -6.09
C GLY A 169 31.54 -4.90 -7.08
N ASN A 170 30.59 -5.55 -7.74
CA ASN A 170 29.74 -4.91 -8.75
C ASN A 170 28.48 -4.21 -8.21
N CYS A 171 28.31 -4.10 -6.88
CA CYS A 171 27.15 -3.41 -6.31
C CYS A 171 27.46 -1.94 -6.02
N LYS A 172 26.55 -1.03 -6.38
CA LYS A 172 26.62 0.39 -6.01
C LYS A 172 25.88 0.60 -4.70
N LEU A 173 26.63 0.71 -3.61
CA LEU A 173 26.08 0.79 -2.26
C LEU A 173 26.61 2.06 -1.58
N ASN A 174 25.72 2.86 -1.01
CA ASN A 174 26.07 4.04 -0.23
C ASN A 174 25.37 3.97 1.14
N PHE A 175 26.03 4.42 2.19
CA PHE A 175 25.47 4.45 3.54
C PHE A 175 25.31 5.89 4.02
N ILE A 176 24.10 6.22 4.47
CA ILE A 176 23.82 7.48 5.16
C ILE A 176 23.12 7.16 6.47
N GLN A 177 23.66 7.66 7.58
CA GLN A 177 23.17 7.35 8.90
C GLN A 177 21.78 7.95 9.14
N LEU A 178 20.84 7.12 9.57
CA LEU A 178 19.45 7.52 9.88
C LEU A 178 19.01 6.87 11.19
N ASP A 179 18.68 7.70 12.18
CA ASP A 179 17.94 7.27 13.38
C ASP A 179 16.52 7.81 13.36
N LEU A 180 15.55 6.95 13.05
CA LEU A 180 14.13 7.29 13.04
C LEU A 180 13.55 7.58 14.44
N SER A 181 14.31 7.37 15.52
CA SER A 181 13.92 7.82 16.86
C SER A 181 14.30 9.27 17.16
N SER A 182 14.80 10.01 16.16
CA SER A 182 15.16 11.43 16.25
C SER A 182 14.73 12.17 14.98
N LEU A 183 13.83 13.14 15.10
CA LEU A 183 13.45 14.00 13.97
C LEU A 183 14.63 14.88 13.52
N ARG A 184 15.52 15.27 14.44
CA ARG A 184 16.79 15.94 14.09
C ARG A 184 17.68 15.06 13.22
N SER A 185 17.87 13.79 13.59
CA SER A 185 18.61 12.83 12.75
C SER A 185 17.96 12.66 11.39
N THR A 186 16.62 12.57 11.35
CA THR A 186 15.86 12.43 10.11
C THR A 186 16.02 13.66 9.21
N LYS A 187 16.03 14.88 9.78
CA LYS A 187 16.28 16.12 9.04
C LYS A 187 17.68 16.14 8.43
N ASN A 188 18.71 15.89 9.24
CA ASN A 188 20.10 15.87 8.79
C ASN A 188 20.33 14.81 7.70
N PHE A 189 19.69 13.64 7.84
CA PHE A 189 19.70 12.60 6.82
C PHE A 189 19.11 13.10 5.50
N CYS A 190 17.96 13.79 5.53
CA CYS A 190 17.34 14.30 4.31
C CYS A 190 18.20 15.37 3.62
N GLU A 191 18.82 16.26 4.38
CA GLU A 191 19.76 17.27 3.85
C GLU A 191 20.99 16.63 3.20
N GLU A 192 21.52 15.58 3.83
CA GLU A 192 22.63 14.80 3.28
C GLU A 192 22.26 14.12 1.96
N VAL A 193 21.09 13.48 1.90
CA VAL A 193 20.58 12.83 0.68
C VAL A 193 20.40 13.85 -0.44
N LYS A 194 19.79 15.01 -0.16
CA LYS A 194 19.61 16.09 -1.16
C LYS A 194 20.92 16.66 -1.68
N ARG A 195 21.98 16.65 -0.87
CA ARG A 195 23.31 17.07 -1.30
C ARG A 195 23.95 16.07 -2.27
N GLN A 196 23.69 14.78 -2.09
CA GLN A 196 24.32 13.71 -2.88
C GLN A 196 23.49 13.29 -4.11
N TYR A 197 22.17 13.45 -4.07
CA TYR A 197 21.26 12.91 -5.09
C TYR A 197 20.29 13.97 -5.60
N GLN A 198 20.00 13.90 -6.90
CA GLN A 198 19.02 14.76 -7.57
C GLN A 198 17.69 14.03 -7.85
N LYS A 199 17.66 12.70 -7.66
CA LYS A 199 16.49 11.85 -7.89
C LYS A 199 16.55 10.61 -7.00
N ILE A 200 15.38 10.13 -6.60
CA ILE A 200 15.18 8.79 -6.03
C ILE A 200 14.09 8.09 -6.85
N ASP A 201 14.39 6.94 -7.46
CA ASP A 201 13.39 6.14 -8.17
C ASP A 201 12.53 5.34 -7.18
N PHE A 202 13.14 4.80 -6.12
CA PHE A 202 12.43 3.94 -5.18
C PHE A 202 12.66 4.39 -3.73
N LEU A 203 11.60 4.83 -3.07
CA LEU A 203 11.61 5.14 -1.64
C LEU A 203 10.90 4.01 -0.87
N ILE A 204 11.67 3.21 -0.12
CA ILE A 204 11.17 2.03 0.58
C ILE A 204 11.24 2.28 2.10
N LEU A 205 10.08 2.53 2.70
CA LEU A 205 9.91 2.80 4.13
C LEU A 205 9.76 1.47 4.88
N ASN A 206 10.88 0.76 5.04
CA ASN A 206 10.92 -0.60 5.57
C ASN A 206 11.17 -0.69 7.08
N ALA A 207 11.94 0.25 7.64
CA ALA A 207 12.35 0.18 9.03
C ALA A 207 11.15 0.06 9.99
N GLY A 208 11.32 -0.72 11.04
CA GLY A 208 10.28 -0.81 12.06
C GLY A 208 10.73 -1.57 13.29
N ILE A 209 10.11 -1.24 14.41
CA ILE A 209 10.29 -1.89 15.70
C ILE A 209 8.97 -2.52 16.17
N PHE A 210 9.10 -3.60 16.93
CA PHE A 210 7.98 -4.32 17.55
C PHE A 210 8.45 -5.00 18.83
N GLY A 211 7.53 -5.15 19.79
CA GLY A 211 7.77 -5.96 20.99
C GLY A 211 8.73 -5.31 21.99
N LEU A 212 9.05 -4.02 21.83
CA LEU A 212 9.85 -3.30 22.81
C LEU A 212 8.97 -2.88 24.00
N PRO A 213 9.52 -2.86 25.23
CA PRO A 213 8.84 -2.25 26.36
C PRO A 213 8.60 -0.76 26.10
N TYR A 214 7.71 -0.17 26.90
CA TYR A 214 7.44 1.27 26.84
C TYR A 214 8.75 2.06 26.88
N GLY A 215 8.82 3.08 26.03
CA GLY A 215 9.90 4.02 26.02
C GLY A 215 9.56 5.18 25.11
N THR A 216 10.10 6.34 25.44
CA THR A 216 9.99 7.53 24.60
C THR A 216 11.26 7.70 23.77
N THR A 217 11.13 8.43 22.68
CA THR A 217 12.24 8.97 21.89
C THR A 217 12.79 10.25 22.54
N GLU A 218 13.87 10.80 21.98
CA GLU A 218 14.37 12.12 22.39
C GLU A 218 13.37 13.25 22.10
N ASP A 219 12.42 13.00 21.19
CA ASP A 219 11.36 13.94 20.82
C ASP A 219 10.13 13.87 21.73
N GLY A 220 10.21 13.05 22.80
CA GLY A 220 9.14 12.92 23.80
C GLY A 220 7.92 12.14 23.30
N LEU A 221 8.04 11.37 22.22
CA LEU A 221 6.96 10.54 21.69
C LEU A 221 7.18 9.06 21.99
N GLU A 222 6.09 8.30 22.02
CA GLU A 222 6.15 6.84 22.11
C GLU A 222 6.95 6.28 20.93
N ARG A 223 7.87 5.37 21.23
CA ARG A 223 8.90 4.91 20.30
C ARG A 223 8.33 4.22 19.06
N HIS A 224 7.33 3.35 19.18
CA HIS A 224 6.77 2.63 18.02
C HIS A 224 6.09 3.59 17.07
N PHE A 225 5.28 4.50 17.59
CA PHE A 225 4.62 5.53 16.79
C PHE A 225 5.63 6.37 16.01
N GLN A 226 6.66 6.89 16.67
CA GLN A 226 7.61 7.74 15.99
C GLN A 226 8.45 6.97 14.96
N VAL A 227 9.06 5.85 15.36
CA VAL A 227 9.99 5.11 14.51
C VAL A 227 9.29 4.49 13.31
N ASN A 228 8.11 3.92 13.50
CA ASN A 228 7.43 3.18 12.44
C ASN A 228 6.66 4.10 11.48
N HIS A 229 6.14 5.23 11.97
CA HIS A 229 5.25 6.13 11.23
C HIS A 229 5.76 7.57 11.16
N LEU A 230 5.86 8.31 12.27
CA LEU A 230 6.03 9.78 12.23
C LEU A 230 7.30 10.20 11.48
N SER A 231 8.43 9.56 11.79
CA SER A 231 9.71 9.88 11.13
C SER A 231 9.73 9.46 9.67
N HIS A 232 8.97 8.42 9.28
CA HIS A 232 8.80 8.03 7.88
C HIS A 232 7.94 9.02 7.10
N GLN A 233 6.85 9.53 7.71
CA GLN A 233 6.06 10.61 7.11
C GLN A 233 6.93 11.84 6.89
N PHE A 234 7.68 12.27 7.91
CA PHE A 234 8.60 13.41 7.81
C PHE A 234 9.68 13.20 6.74
N LEU A 235 10.34 12.04 6.73
CA LEU A 235 11.35 11.71 5.72
C LEU A 235 10.77 11.77 4.30
N THR A 236 9.57 11.26 4.10
CA THR A 236 8.91 11.21 2.79
C THR A 236 8.52 12.60 2.29
N THR A 237 8.01 13.47 3.16
CA THR A 237 7.66 14.85 2.79
C THR A 237 8.92 15.68 2.52
N GLN A 238 9.97 15.51 3.32
CA GLN A 238 11.24 16.21 3.12
C GLN A 238 11.93 15.83 1.81
N LEU A 239 11.89 14.56 1.41
CA LEU A 239 12.50 14.09 0.16
C LEU A 239 11.60 14.22 -1.06
N SER A 240 10.42 14.84 -0.92
CA SER A 240 9.41 14.91 -1.97
C SER A 240 9.91 15.52 -3.28
N GLU A 241 10.84 16.46 -3.24
CA GLU A 241 11.43 17.10 -4.43
C GLU A 241 12.32 16.17 -5.27
N LEU A 242 12.85 15.10 -4.66
CA LEU A 242 13.66 14.09 -5.37
C LEU A 242 12.80 13.01 -6.04
N LEU A 243 11.48 13.05 -5.83
CA LEU A 243 10.52 12.09 -6.35
C LEU A 243 9.73 12.69 -7.53
N ASN A 244 9.58 11.92 -8.60
CA ASN A 244 8.83 12.32 -9.79
C ASN A 244 7.84 11.22 -10.21
N HIS A 245 7.14 11.41 -11.33
CA HIS A 245 6.11 10.48 -11.82
C HIS A 245 6.62 9.05 -12.11
N GLU A 246 7.94 8.84 -12.25
CA GLU A 246 8.53 7.51 -12.38
C GLU A 246 8.87 6.87 -11.02
N SER A 247 8.89 7.68 -9.96
CA SER A 247 9.24 7.25 -8.62
C SER A 247 8.12 6.43 -7.98
N ARG A 248 8.51 5.50 -7.12
CA ARG A 248 7.58 4.71 -6.32
C ARG A 248 7.92 4.81 -4.84
N VAL A 249 6.88 5.01 -4.02
CA VAL A 249 6.97 4.94 -2.56
C VAL A 249 6.30 3.65 -2.09
N VAL A 250 7.05 2.84 -1.35
CA VAL A 250 6.57 1.57 -0.80
C VAL A 250 6.64 1.64 0.73
N VAL A 251 5.48 1.60 1.38
CA VAL A 251 5.34 1.73 2.83
C VAL A 251 5.07 0.37 3.46
N LEU A 252 5.98 -0.11 4.31
CA LEU A 252 5.80 -1.41 4.95
C LEU A 252 4.82 -1.33 6.13
N SER A 253 3.68 -1.99 5.96
CA SER A 253 2.67 -2.24 6.97
C SER A 253 2.76 -3.70 7.48
N SER A 254 1.68 -4.24 8.03
CA SER A 254 1.51 -5.61 8.47
C SER A 254 0.03 -5.97 8.56
N GLU A 255 -0.36 -7.24 8.46
CA GLU A 255 -1.73 -7.70 8.80
C GLU A 255 -2.17 -7.28 10.21
N SER A 256 -1.23 -6.94 11.10
CA SER A 256 -1.53 -6.39 12.43
C SER A 256 -2.32 -5.07 12.40
N HIS A 257 -2.28 -4.31 11.30
CA HIS A 257 -3.05 -3.07 11.12
C HIS A 257 -4.57 -3.28 11.29
N ARG A 258 -5.06 -4.51 11.04
CA ARG A 258 -6.47 -4.87 11.17
C ARG A 258 -6.94 -4.91 12.62
N PHE A 259 -6.01 -5.01 13.57
CA PHE A 259 -6.27 -5.14 15.01
C PHE A 259 -5.91 -3.88 15.80
N SER A 260 -5.92 -2.72 15.14
CA SER A 260 -5.80 -1.42 15.79
C SER A 260 -7.07 -1.09 16.60
N ASN A 261 -6.88 -0.32 17.67
CA ASN A 261 -7.97 0.20 18.50
C ASN A 261 -8.24 1.70 18.25
N PHE A 262 -7.82 2.24 17.11
CA PHE A 262 -8.10 3.63 16.76
C PHE A 262 -9.59 3.92 16.70
N PRO A 263 -10.02 5.11 17.12
CA PRO A 263 -11.37 5.56 16.89
C PRO A 263 -11.59 5.82 15.40
N LYS A 264 -12.86 5.93 14.98
CA LYS A 264 -13.19 6.30 13.60
C LYS A 264 -12.91 7.77 13.27
N HIS A 265 -12.94 8.63 14.29
CA HIS A 265 -12.77 10.08 14.24
C HIS A 265 -12.09 10.55 15.53
N ASP A 266 -11.68 11.81 15.58
CA ASP A 266 -11.09 12.45 16.76
C ASP A 266 -9.78 11.79 17.21
N LEU A 267 -8.88 11.53 16.27
CA LEU A 267 -7.55 11.01 16.56
C LEU A 267 -6.72 12.06 17.32
N THR A 268 -6.16 11.68 18.49
CA THR A 268 -5.37 12.57 19.34
C THR A 268 -3.93 12.09 19.54
N LYS A 269 -3.07 13.00 20.04
CA LYS A 269 -1.67 12.68 20.38
C LYS A 269 -1.59 11.56 21.41
N GLU A 270 -2.49 11.51 22.39
CA GLU A 270 -2.51 10.52 23.46
C GLU A 270 -2.86 9.12 22.95
N ILE A 271 -3.59 9.04 21.84
CA ILE A 271 -3.90 7.77 21.17
C ILE A 271 -2.70 7.28 20.37
N LEU A 272 -2.03 8.19 19.65
CA LEU A 272 -0.83 7.89 18.86
C LEU A 272 0.39 7.58 19.73
N SER A 273 0.57 8.35 20.80
CA SER A 273 1.71 8.32 21.71
C SER A 273 1.22 8.18 23.17
N PRO A 274 0.73 7.00 23.56
CA PRO A 274 0.13 6.78 24.88
C PRO A 274 1.16 6.86 26.02
N SER A 275 0.67 7.17 27.23
CA SER A 275 1.47 7.09 28.45
C SER A 275 1.80 5.65 28.83
N ALA A 276 2.81 5.47 29.69
CA ALA A 276 3.23 4.16 30.20
C ALA A 276 2.06 3.31 30.77
N SER A 277 1.11 3.95 31.45
CA SER A 277 -0.05 3.28 32.06
C SER A 277 -1.06 2.72 31.07
N LYS A 278 -1.10 3.26 29.84
CA LYS A 278 -2.02 2.84 28.77
C LYS A 278 -1.30 2.05 27.67
N PHE A 279 0.01 1.86 27.79
CA PHE A 279 0.83 1.24 26.77
C PHE A 279 0.65 -0.27 26.73
N SER A 280 0.39 -0.78 25.53
CA SER A 280 0.56 -2.20 25.19
C SER A 280 1.45 -2.28 23.95
N SER A 281 2.56 -3.00 24.06
CA SER A 281 3.55 -3.12 22.97
C SER A 281 2.93 -3.67 21.69
N MET A 282 2.04 -4.65 21.81
CA MET A 282 1.32 -5.19 20.66
C MET A 282 0.35 -4.16 20.07
N MET A 283 -0.41 -3.45 20.91
CA MET A 283 -1.36 -2.44 20.42
C MET A 283 -0.65 -1.24 19.76
N ALA A 284 0.44 -0.75 20.34
CA ALA A 284 1.27 0.31 19.77
C ALA A 284 1.79 -0.08 18.38
N TYR A 285 2.19 -1.34 18.20
CA TYR A 285 2.58 -1.85 16.90
C TYR A 285 1.42 -1.97 15.91
N ASN A 286 0.26 -2.51 16.33
CA ASN A 286 -0.94 -2.59 15.49
C ASN A 286 -1.35 -1.20 14.98
N ASN A 287 -1.38 -0.22 15.90
CA ASN A 287 -1.70 1.16 15.63
C ASN A 287 -0.69 1.80 14.67
N ALA A 288 0.62 1.63 14.92
CA ALA A 288 1.65 2.13 14.01
C ALA A 288 1.55 1.52 12.60
N LYS A 289 1.17 0.25 12.48
CA LYS A 289 0.97 -0.40 11.17
C LYS A 289 -0.32 0.06 10.48
N LEU A 290 -1.36 0.43 11.22
CA LEU A 290 -2.51 1.14 10.67
C LEU A 290 -2.13 2.54 10.18
N CYS A 291 -1.34 3.31 10.95
CA CYS A 291 -0.85 4.61 10.51
C CYS A 291 -0.13 4.52 9.16
N ASN A 292 0.70 3.48 8.95
CA ASN A 292 1.39 3.27 7.68
C ASN A 292 0.44 3.06 6.48
N VAL A 293 -0.69 2.38 6.66
CA VAL A 293 -1.68 2.21 5.57
C VAL A 293 -2.43 3.51 5.31
N LEU A 294 -2.92 4.16 6.37
CA LEU A 294 -3.59 5.47 6.28
C LEU A 294 -2.69 6.52 5.61
N PHE A 295 -1.41 6.55 5.99
CA PHE A 295 -0.39 7.40 5.40
C PHE A 295 -0.20 7.14 3.91
N ALA A 296 -0.06 5.87 3.50
CA ALA A 296 0.09 5.52 2.10
C ALA A 296 -1.13 5.94 1.26
N CYS A 297 -2.34 5.75 1.79
CA CYS A 297 -3.59 6.17 1.13
C CYS A 297 -3.66 7.69 0.98
N GLU A 298 -3.39 8.45 2.05
CA GLU A 298 -3.42 9.91 1.98
C GLU A 298 -2.31 10.49 1.10
N LEU A 299 -1.11 9.90 1.16
CA LEU A 299 0.01 10.29 0.30
C LEU A 299 -0.32 10.04 -1.18
N ALA A 300 -0.92 8.89 -1.51
CA ALA A 300 -1.38 8.57 -2.85
C ALA A 300 -2.38 9.62 -3.37
N ARG A 301 -3.34 10.02 -2.53
CA ARG A 301 -4.33 11.06 -2.85
C ARG A 301 -3.66 12.41 -3.09
N LYS A 302 -2.74 12.82 -2.22
CA LYS A 302 -2.00 14.09 -2.33
C LYS A 302 -1.08 14.13 -3.54
N TRP A 303 -0.47 13.01 -3.94
CA TRP A 303 0.48 12.95 -5.04
C TRP A 303 -0.10 12.41 -6.36
N GLN A 304 -1.41 12.23 -6.43
CA GLN A 304 -2.09 11.76 -7.64
C GLN A 304 -1.79 12.67 -8.84
N SER A 305 -1.81 13.99 -8.66
CA SER A 305 -1.49 14.97 -9.72
C SER A 305 -0.03 14.94 -10.16
N ARG A 306 0.87 14.43 -9.31
CA ARG A 306 2.31 14.28 -9.60
C ARG A 306 2.63 12.96 -10.32
N GLY A 307 1.66 12.05 -10.44
CA GLY A 307 1.84 10.73 -11.03
C GLY A 307 2.71 9.78 -10.20
N ILE A 308 3.01 10.10 -8.94
CA ILE A 308 3.87 9.26 -8.08
C ILE A 308 3.07 8.07 -7.57
N SER A 309 3.59 6.86 -7.77
CA SER A 309 2.94 5.64 -7.30
C SER A 309 3.26 5.40 -5.82
N VAL A 310 2.25 5.20 -4.99
CA VAL A 310 2.38 4.92 -3.56
C VAL A 310 1.67 3.63 -3.23
N PHE A 311 2.35 2.70 -2.55
CA PHE A 311 1.81 1.39 -2.18
C PHE A 311 2.07 1.08 -0.72
N ALA A 312 1.07 0.49 -0.04
CA ALA A 312 1.26 -0.10 1.27
C ALA A 312 1.43 -1.61 1.13
N VAL A 313 2.39 -2.20 1.86
CA VAL A 313 2.72 -3.63 1.69
C VAL A 313 2.78 -4.36 3.02
N HIS A 314 2.22 -5.57 3.06
CA HIS A 314 2.55 -6.57 4.06
C HIS A 314 3.59 -7.53 3.50
N PRO A 315 4.75 -7.70 4.14
CA PRO A 315 5.81 -8.59 3.65
C PRO A 315 5.43 -10.08 3.76
N GLY A 316 4.41 -10.43 4.54
CA GLY A 316 3.93 -11.80 4.74
C GLY A 316 3.96 -12.23 6.21
N ASN A 317 3.18 -13.27 6.53
CA ASN A 317 3.04 -13.75 7.90
C ASN A 317 4.27 -14.55 8.35
N MET A 318 4.57 -14.50 9.65
CA MET A 318 5.57 -15.35 10.29
C MET A 318 6.95 -15.31 9.61
N ILE A 319 7.52 -14.13 9.38
CA ILE A 319 8.90 -14.01 8.90
C ILE A 319 9.81 -13.94 10.12
N SER A 320 10.80 -14.85 10.22
CA SER A 320 11.85 -14.79 11.24
C SER A 320 12.77 -13.59 10.96
N THR A 321 12.32 -12.40 11.33
CA THR A 321 13.11 -11.16 11.31
C THR A 321 13.76 -10.95 12.67
N GLY A 322 14.88 -10.23 12.75
CA GLY A 322 15.56 -9.91 14.02
C GLY A 322 14.76 -9.06 15.02
N ILE A 323 13.48 -8.81 14.72
CA ILE A 323 12.53 -7.97 15.44
C ILE A 323 12.09 -8.60 16.77
N SER A 324 12.12 -9.94 16.92
CA SER A 324 11.66 -10.64 18.13
C SER A 324 12.72 -10.79 19.25
N ARG A 325 13.72 -9.91 19.32
CA ARG A 325 14.93 -10.14 20.15
C ARG A 325 14.69 -10.19 21.67
N ASN A 326 13.62 -9.57 22.17
CA ASN A 326 13.46 -9.27 23.61
C ASN A 326 12.47 -10.17 24.39
N TRP A 327 11.87 -11.20 23.79
CA TRP A 327 10.98 -12.12 24.54
C TRP A 327 11.30 -13.59 24.25
N TRP A 328 11.79 -14.28 25.28
CA TRP A 328 12.14 -15.70 25.25
C TRP A 328 10.94 -16.61 24.91
N PHE A 329 9.74 -16.27 25.38
CA PHE A 329 8.50 -17.00 25.08
C PHE A 329 8.12 -16.91 23.59
N TRP A 330 8.27 -15.74 22.96
CA TRP A 330 8.06 -15.60 21.51
C TRP A 330 9.16 -16.29 20.70
N ARG A 331 10.43 -16.28 21.14
CA ARG A 331 11.48 -17.09 20.48
C ARG A 331 11.12 -18.58 20.47
N PHE A 332 10.57 -19.11 21.56
CA PHE A 332 10.12 -20.50 21.66
C PHE A 332 8.92 -20.79 20.74
N LEU A 333 7.92 -19.89 20.72
CA LEU A 333 6.76 -20.02 19.82
C LEU A 333 7.18 -19.96 18.33
N PHE A 334 8.11 -19.07 17.97
CA PHE A 334 8.66 -18.95 16.61
C PHE A 334 9.48 -20.18 16.18
N VAL A 335 10.09 -20.91 17.12
CA VAL A 335 10.77 -22.18 16.84
C VAL A 335 9.77 -23.29 16.49
N LEU A 336 8.57 -23.27 17.07
CA LEU A 336 7.52 -24.27 16.79
C LEU A 336 6.81 -24.03 15.45
N VAL A 337 6.68 -22.77 15.00
CA VAL A 337 6.04 -22.44 13.70
C VAL A 337 7.04 -22.28 12.54
N ARG A 338 8.34 -22.48 12.77
CA ARG A 338 9.42 -22.34 11.78
C ARG A 338 9.20 -23.05 10.42
N PRO A 339 8.68 -24.28 10.33
CA PRO A 339 8.39 -24.90 9.03
C PRO A 339 7.26 -24.19 8.24
N PHE A 340 6.53 -23.27 8.86
CA PHE A 340 5.50 -22.41 8.25
C PHE A 340 5.93 -20.93 8.15
N THR A 341 7.20 -20.60 8.44
CA THR A 341 7.75 -19.24 8.36
C THR A 341 8.26 -18.95 6.95
N LYS A 342 7.89 -17.79 6.39
CA LYS A 342 8.43 -17.33 5.11
C LYS A 342 9.94 -17.07 5.18
N SER A 343 10.66 -17.37 4.10
CA SER A 343 12.07 -16.95 3.95
C SER A 343 12.19 -15.43 3.82
N LEU A 344 13.37 -14.86 4.06
CA LEU A 344 13.59 -13.42 3.84
C LEU A 344 13.34 -13.02 2.38
N GLN A 345 13.72 -13.88 1.44
CA GLN A 345 13.45 -13.73 0.00
C GLN A 345 11.95 -13.67 -0.30
N GLN A 346 11.14 -14.52 0.34
CA GLN A 346 9.67 -14.46 0.25
C GLN A 346 9.07 -13.25 0.98
N GLY A 347 9.72 -12.81 2.06
CA GLY A 347 9.34 -11.62 2.81
C GLY A 347 9.56 -10.32 2.04
N ALA A 348 10.61 -10.26 1.22
CA ALA A 348 10.93 -9.11 0.38
C ALA A 348 10.13 -9.09 -0.95
N ALA A 349 9.51 -10.20 -1.34
CA ALA A 349 8.87 -10.35 -2.65
C ALA A 349 7.78 -9.30 -2.93
N THR A 350 6.84 -9.09 -2.00
CA THR A 350 5.77 -8.08 -2.17
C THR A 350 6.33 -6.66 -2.30
N THR A 351 7.34 -6.32 -1.47
CA THR A 351 8.02 -5.03 -1.52
C THR A 351 8.66 -4.83 -2.89
N VAL A 352 9.46 -5.81 -3.35
CA VAL A 352 10.15 -5.76 -4.63
C VAL A 352 9.17 -5.73 -5.82
N TYR A 353 8.04 -6.43 -5.71
CA TYR A 353 6.96 -6.38 -6.70
C TYR A 353 6.39 -4.96 -6.82
N CYS A 354 5.99 -4.35 -5.70
CA CYS A 354 5.48 -2.99 -5.68
C CYS A 354 6.50 -1.97 -6.20
N THR A 355 7.78 -2.18 -5.89
CA THR A 355 8.89 -1.34 -6.35
C THR A 355 9.15 -1.46 -7.86
N THR A 356 9.01 -2.63 -8.48
CA THR A 356 9.61 -2.87 -9.82
C THR A 356 8.66 -3.39 -10.89
N ALA A 357 7.42 -3.79 -10.56
CA ALA A 357 6.49 -4.38 -11.51
C ALA A 357 5.95 -3.34 -12.51
N PRO A 358 6.21 -3.46 -13.83
CA PRO A 358 5.71 -2.51 -14.82
C PRO A 358 4.18 -2.44 -14.89
N GLU A 359 3.49 -3.54 -14.59
CA GLU A 359 2.02 -3.60 -14.54
C GLU A 359 1.39 -2.73 -13.44
N LEU A 360 2.19 -2.22 -12.49
CA LEU A 360 1.73 -1.31 -11.45
C LEU A 360 1.94 0.17 -11.83
N THR A 361 2.55 0.47 -12.97
CA THR A 361 2.79 1.85 -13.40
C THR A 361 1.46 2.58 -13.60
N GLY A 362 1.33 3.75 -13.00
CA GLY A 362 0.10 4.55 -13.01
C GLY A 362 -0.91 4.16 -11.92
N LEU A 363 -0.64 3.10 -11.15
CA LEU A 363 -1.46 2.72 -10.01
C LEU A 363 -0.91 3.32 -8.71
N THR A 364 -1.79 3.64 -7.77
CA THR A 364 -1.41 4.25 -6.49
C THR A 364 -2.50 4.02 -5.45
N GLY A 365 -2.16 4.12 -4.16
CA GLY A 365 -3.11 3.97 -3.05
C GLY A 365 -3.55 2.53 -2.77
N ILE A 366 -2.84 1.55 -3.30
CA ILE A 366 -3.20 0.13 -3.21
C ILE A 366 -2.43 -0.58 -2.09
N TYR A 367 -3.12 -1.45 -1.38
CA TYR A 367 -2.55 -2.35 -0.38
C TYR A 367 -2.24 -3.72 -0.99
N PHE A 368 -1.01 -4.20 -0.76
CA PHE A 368 -0.56 -5.50 -1.26
C PHE A 368 -0.18 -6.46 -0.13
N ASN A 369 -0.51 -7.72 -0.34
CA ASN A 369 -0.06 -8.85 0.46
C ASN A 369 0.25 -10.02 -0.49
N ASN A 370 1.38 -10.70 -0.30
CA ASN A 370 1.80 -11.83 -1.15
C ASN A 370 1.81 -11.50 -2.67
N CYS A 371 2.34 -10.32 -3.03
CA CYS A 371 2.32 -9.81 -4.41
C CYS A 371 0.92 -9.72 -5.05
N TYR A 372 -0.13 -9.65 -4.23
CA TYR A 372 -1.53 -9.58 -4.66
C TYR A 372 -2.22 -8.37 -4.05
N ILE A 373 -3.17 -7.80 -4.79
CA ILE A 373 -4.00 -6.68 -4.30
C ILE A 373 -4.94 -7.22 -3.23
N CYS A 374 -4.94 -6.63 -2.05
CA CYS A 374 -5.82 -7.05 -0.97
C CYS A 374 -6.57 -5.85 -0.42
N GLU A 375 -7.82 -6.09 0.01
CA GLU A 375 -8.54 -5.07 0.76
C GLU A 375 -7.90 -4.89 2.14
N PRO A 376 -7.49 -3.66 2.52
CA PRO A 376 -6.99 -3.40 3.85
C PRO A 376 -8.16 -3.29 4.85
N SER A 377 -7.89 -2.99 6.12
CA SER A 377 -8.96 -2.88 7.13
C SER A 377 -9.99 -1.79 6.76
N LYS A 378 -11.24 -1.93 7.22
CA LYS A 378 -12.26 -0.89 7.02
C LYS A 378 -11.81 0.47 7.59
N LEU A 379 -11.05 0.44 8.68
CA LEU A 379 -10.56 1.65 9.33
C LEU A 379 -9.47 2.35 8.50
N SER A 380 -8.63 1.60 7.78
CA SER A 380 -7.63 2.20 6.89
C SER A 380 -8.22 2.81 5.61
N GLN A 381 -9.46 2.46 5.27
CA GLN A 381 -10.19 3.03 4.14
C GLN A 381 -10.95 4.32 4.53
N ASN A 382 -10.88 4.73 5.80
CA ASN A 382 -11.50 5.97 6.27
C ASN A 382 -10.62 7.18 5.89
N GLU A 383 -11.08 7.93 4.89
CA GLU A 383 -10.37 9.12 4.38
C GLU A 383 -10.22 10.23 5.42
N ASP A 384 -11.22 10.44 6.27
CA ASP A 384 -11.18 11.50 7.28
C ASP A 384 -10.16 11.18 8.37
N LEU A 385 -10.12 9.92 8.80
CA LEU A 385 -9.09 9.45 9.73
C LEU A 385 -7.67 9.56 9.14
N ALA A 386 -7.52 9.29 7.84
CA ALA A 386 -6.25 9.46 7.14
C ALA A 386 -5.80 10.93 7.09
N LYS A 387 -6.72 11.87 6.84
CA LYS A 387 -6.45 13.32 6.91
C LYS A 387 -6.15 13.78 8.34
N GLU A 388 -6.90 13.30 9.33
CA GLU A 388 -6.64 13.60 10.75
C GLU A 388 -5.24 13.16 11.17
N LEU A 389 -4.86 11.91 10.84
CA LEU A 389 -3.51 11.40 11.09
C LEU A 389 -2.46 12.27 10.41
N TRP A 390 -2.64 12.61 9.14
CA TRP A 390 -1.70 13.43 8.39
C TRP A 390 -1.47 14.78 9.08
N ASN A 391 -2.56 15.50 9.37
CA ASN A 391 -2.53 16.83 9.97
C ASN A 391 -1.96 16.80 11.38
N LEU A 392 -2.33 15.80 12.19
CA LEU A 392 -1.79 15.62 13.54
C LEU A 392 -0.29 15.30 13.49
N SER A 393 0.15 14.46 12.56
CA SER A 393 1.57 14.19 12.35
C SER A 393 2.35 15.44 11.93
N GLU A 394 1.85 16.25 10.99
CA GLU A 394 2.49 17.52 10.61
C GLU A 394 2.56 18.50 11.78
N LYS A 395 1.47 18.61 12.57
CA LYS A 395 1.43 19.44 13.78
C LYS A 395 2.50 19.00 14.79
N LEU A 396 2.59 17.70 15.09
CA LEU A 396 3.57 17.18 16.04
C LEU A 396 5.01 17.43 15.57
N ILE A 397 5.30 17.21 14.28
CA ILE A 397 6.61 17.48 13.69
C ILE A 397 6.97 18.95 13.88
N LYS A 398 6.05 19.87 13.57
CA LYS A 398 6.25 21.31 13.71
C LYS A 398 6.55 21.69 15.17
N GLU A 399 5.72 21.23 16.12
CA GLU A 399 5.91 21.49 17.55
C GLU A 399 7.27 20.98 18.05
N ILE A 400 7.73 19.81 17.58
CA ILE A 400 9.04 19.25 17.98
C ILE A 400 10.19 20.13 17.46
N PHE A 401 10.12 20.59 16.20
CA PHE A 401 11.14 21.49 15.65
C PHE A 401 11.11 22.89 16.30
N GLU A 402 9.95 23.39 16.70
CA GLU A 402 9.83 24.62 17.49
C GLU A 402 10.50 24.44 18.86
N ASN A 403 10.28 23.30 19.53
CA ASN A 403 10.93 22.97 20.81
C ASN A 403 12.45 22.79 20.69
N TYR A 404 12.97 22.41 19.53
CA TYR A 404 14.41 22.40 19.29
C TYR A 404 15.02 23.81 19.20
N GLY A 405 14.19 24.86 19.02
CA GLY A 405 14.60 26.20 18.58
C GLY A 405 14.09 27.38 19.41
N ASP A 406 13.60 27.18 20.64
CA ASP A 406 13.48 28.24 21.64
C ASP A 406 14.00 27.75 23.02
N GLY A 407 15.21 28.11 23.45
CA GLY A 407 15.80 29.46 23.40
C GLY A 407 16.41 29.95 22.08
N ALA A 408 15.67 30.86 21.45
CA ALA A 408 16.10 31.93 20.57
C ALA A 408 16.80 31.59 19.23
N ALA A 409 16.07 31.92 18.17
CA ALA A 409 16.49 32.70 16.99
C ALA A 409 16.45 31.97 15.63
N GLY A 410 15.42 32.33 14.85
CA GLY A 410 15.59 32.67 13.43
C GLY A 410 15.29 31.56 12.42
N GLY A 411 14.15 31.66 11.74
CA GLY A 411 13.94 30.92 10.49
C GLY A 411 12.48 30.63 10.12
N THR A 412 11.62 31.64 10.08
CA THR A 412 10.36 31.56 9.32
C THR A 412 10.67 31.39 7.83
N GLY A 413 10.40 30.21 7.28
CA GLY A 413 10.46 30.00 5.84
C GLY A 413 10.36 28.54 5.41
N MET A 414 9.15 27.98 5.43
CA MET A 414 8.60 27.04 4.44
C MET A 414 7.45 26.24 5.03
N PHE A 415 6.25 26.83 5.01
CA PHE A 415 4.99 26.10 4.92
C PHE A 415 4.01 27.02 4.19
N ILE A 416 4.06 27.00 2.85
CA ILE A 416 2.97 27.52 2.01
C ILE A 416 2.76 26.52 0.89
N GLY A 417 1.51 26.06 0.76
CA GLY A 417 1.11 24.97 -0.11
C GLY A 417 1.09 25.30 -1.60
N ASN A 418 0.93 24.23 -2.38
CA ASN A 418 -0.15 24.02 -3.32
C ASN A 418 -0.29 22.51 -3.58
#